data_AF-A0A7L4QWR5-F1
#
_entry.id   AF-A0A7L4QWR5-F1
#
_cell.length_a   1.000
_cell.length_b   1.000
_cell.length_c   1.000
_cell.angle_alpha   90.00
_cell.angle_beta   90.00
_cell.angle_gamma   90.00
#
_symmetry.space_group_name_H-M   'P 1'
#
loop_
_entity.id
_entity.type
_entity.pdbx_description
1 polymer ?
#
loop_
_entity_poly.entity_id
_entity_poly.type
_entity_poly.pdbx_seq_one_letter_code
_entity_poly.pdbx_strand_id
1 'polypeptide(L)'
;QERSETAILTQEAVESRIISDKVAQSLEDAYSGGEGHELMVEMPPEIKGKNYLVKVNSSGVFLDMGDRNCFSSFSVPRVTGSKGTEEQLILYPAKTYRITHHRDENGNHYLVISLKV
;
A
#
# COMPACT_ATOMS: atom_id res chain seq x y z
N GLN A 1 -6.28 -34.36 6.01
CA GLN A 1 -5.29 -33.26 6.10
C GLN A 1 -5.55 -32.14 5.08
N GLU A 2 -6.20 -32.41 3.94
CA GLU A 2 -6.49 -31.40 2.89
C GLU A 2 -7.38 -30.22 3.32
N ARG A 3 -8.34 -30.40 4.26
CA ARG A 3 -9.17 -29.29 4.74
C ARG A 3 -8.38 -28.18 5.45
N SER A 4 -7.27 -28.51 6.11
CA SER A 4 -6.45 -27.55 6.85
C SER A 4 -5.59 -26.70 5.92
N GLU A 5 -5.04 -27.31 4.87
CA GLU A 5 -4.26 -26.59 3.85
C GLU A 5 -5.15 -25.62 3.07
N THR A 6 -6.31 -26.08 2.57
CA THR A 6 -7.26 -25.19 1.88
C THR A 6 -7.68 -24.02 2.76
N ALA A 7 -7.91 -24.22 4.05
CA ALA A 7 -8.27 -23.15 4.97
C ALA A 7 -7.14 -22.11 5.15
N ILE A 8 -5.89 -22.54 5.28
CA ILE A 8 -4.73 -21.65 5.34
C ILE A 8 -4.63 -20.84 4.05
N LEU A 9 -4.76 -21.53 2.91
CA LEU A 9 -4.69 -20.91 1.60
C LEU A 9 -5.81 -19.87 1.38
N THR A 10 -7.04 -20.15 1.80
CA THR A 10 -8.12 -19.17 1.76
C THR A 10 -7.80 -17.96 2.64
N GLN A 11 -7.26 -18.19 3.83
CA GLN A 11 -7.01 -17.11 4.77
C GLN A 11 -5.85 -16.20 4.33
N GLU A 12 -4.79 -16.74 3.75
CA GLU A 12 -3.71 -15.96 3.13
C GLU A 12 -4.24 -15.05 2.01
N ALA A 13 -5.14 -15.56 1.16
CA ALA A 13 -5.76 -14.78 0.10
C ALA A 13 -6.64 -13.64 0.64
N VAL A 14 -7.37 -13.89 1.74
CA VAL A 14 -8.20 -12.87 2.40
C VAL A 14 -7.32 -11.80 3.05
N GLU A 15 -6.29 -12.20 3.79
CA GLU A 15 -5.39 -11.24 4.49
C GLU A 15 -4.58 -10.40 3.51
N SER A 16 -4.02 -11.01 2.46
CA SER A 16 -3.33 -10.24 1.41
C SER A 16 -4.24 -9.23 0.73
N ARG A 17 -5.49 -9.61 0.44
CA ARG A 17 -6.48 -8.69 -0.13
C ARG A 17 -6.81 -7.53 0.81
N ILE A 18 -7.04 -7.81 2.10
CA ILE A 18 -7.31 -6.79 3.11
C ILE A 18 -6.15 -5.79 3.20
N ILE A 19 -4.91 -6.27 3.19
CA ILE A 19 -3.72 -5.39 3.26
C ILE A 19 -3.63 -4.52 2.00
N SER A 20 -3.77 -5.13 0.82
CA SER A 20 -3.70 -4.41 -0.46
C SER A 20 -4.80 -3.34 -0.56
N ASP A 21 -6.05 -3.70 -0.23
CA ASP A 21 -7.19 -2.78 -0.23
C ASP A 21 -7.04 -1.68 0.83
N LYS A 22 -6.53 -2.00 2.03
CA LYS A 22 -6.27 -1.00 3.07
C LYS A 22 -5.27 0.06 2.61
N VAL A 23 -4.18 -0.34 1.95
CA VAL A 23 -3.19 0.61 1.43
C VAL A 23 -3.81 1.46 0.31
N ALA A 24 -4.54 0.85 -0.62
CA ALA A 24 -5.22 1.58 -1.70
C ALA A 24 -6.24 2.59 -1.15
N GLN A 25 -7.06 2.18 -0.19
CA GLN A 25 -8.02 3.05 0.48
C GLN A 25 -7.32 4.19 1.25
N SER A 26 -6.21 3.90 1.94
CA SER A 26 -5.45 4.94 2.65
C SER A 26 -4.90 6.02 1.70
N LEU A 27 -4.57 5.66 0.46
CA LEU A 27 -4.16 6.61 -0.57
C LEU A 27 -5.35 7.47 -1.02
N GLU A 28 -6.50 6.85 -1.30
CA GLU A 28 -7.73 7.57 -1.65
C GLU A 28 -8.18 8.52 -0.54
N ASP A 29 -8.14 8.08 0.71
CA ASP A 29 -8.51 8.89 1.87
C ASP A 29 -7.54 10.06 2.05
N ALA A 30 -6.23 9.81 1.90
CA ALA A 30 -5.21 10.85 2.01
C ALA A 30 -5.42 11.93 0.92
N TYR A 31 -5.69 11.50 -0.30
CA TYR A 31 -5.96 12.38 -1.42
C TYR A 31 -7.25 13.17 -1.22
N SER A 32 -8.32 12.50 -0.79
CA SER A 32 -9.63 13.12 -0.56
C SER A 32 -9.62 14.15 0.56
N GLY A 33 -8.68 14.05 1.51
CA GLY A 33 -8.48 15.03 2.57
C GLY A 33 -7.91 16.38 2.11
N GLY A 34 -7.43 16.48 0.86
CA GLY A 34 -6.89 17.73 0.30
C GLY A 34 -5.44 18.03 0.70
N GLU A 35 -4.91 19.13 0.17
CA GLU A 35 -3.52 19.54 0.34
C GLU A 35 -3.14 19.68 1.83
N GLY A 36 -1.99 19.12 2.22
CA GLY A 36 -1.49 19.13 3.59
C GLY A 36 -2.13 18.08 4.50
N HIS A 37 -3.12 17.32 4.03
CA HIS A 37 -3.66 16.18 4.78
C HIS A 37 -2.64 15.04 4.84
N GLU A 38 -2.62 14.36 6.00
CA GLU A 38 -1.69 13.28 6.29
C GLU A 38 -2.43 12.09 6.89
N LEU A 39 -2.08 10.90 6.41
CA LEU A 39 -2.52 9.63 6.99
C LEU A 39 -1.36 8.70 7.26
N MET A 40 -1.59 7.80 8.20
CA MET A 40 -0.62 6.82 8.65
C MET A 40 -1.12 5.43 8.28
N VAL A 41 -0.29 4.67 7.56
CA VAL A 41 -0.57 3.27 7.25
C VAL A 41 0.46 2.37 7.93
N GLU A 42 -0.02 1.48 8.79
CA GLU A 42 0.78 0.46 9.44
C GLU A 42 0.66 -0.86 8.70
N MET A 43 1.82 -1.40 8.32
CA MET A 43 1.95 -2.69 7.64
C MET A 43 2.06 -3.81 8.68
N PRO A 44 1.21 -4.86 8.60
CA PRO A 44 1.36 -6.04 9.43
C PRO A 44 2.77 -6.66 9.33
N PRO A 45 3.27 -7.32 10.38
CA PRO A 45 4.60 -7.93 10.34
C PRO A 45 4.69 -9.14 9.38
N GLU A 46 3.59 -9.85 9.16
CA GLU A 46 3.51 -11.06 8.35
C GLU A 46 2.07 -11.36 7.93
N ILE A 47 1.90 -12.28 6.98
CA ILE A 47 0.61 -12.88 6.61
C ILE A 47 0.73 -14.37 6.88
N LYS A 48 0.02 -14.89 7.88
CA LYS A 48 0.08 -16.31 8.28
C LYS A 48 1.50 -16.88 8.43
N GLY A 49 2.40 -16.16 9.07
CA GLY A 49 3.79 -16.60 9.24
C GLY A 49 4.65 -16.51 7.98
N LYS A 50 4.13 -15.96 6.88
CA LYS A 50 4.87 -15.71 5.65
C LYS A 50 5.22 -14.22 5.52
N ASN A 51 6.42 -13.98 4.99
CA ASN A 51 6.82 -12.66 4.56
C ASN A 51 6.05 -12.22 3.31
N TYR A 52 5.95 -10.91 3.14
CA TYR A 52 5.34 -10.30 1.98
C TYR A 52 6.00 -8.94 1.70
N LEU A 53 5.79 -8.40 0.51
CA LEU A 53 6.16 -7.04 0.14
C LEU A 53 4.97 -6.36 -0.52
N VAL A 54 4.83 -5.06 -0.31
CA VAL A 54 3.82 -4.27 -1.02
C VAL A 54 4.53 -3.26 -1.93
N LYS A 55 4.27 -3.36 -3.23
CA LYS A 55 4.76 -2.45 -4.27
C LYS A 55 3.64 -1.47 -4.60
N VAL A 56 3.92 -0.18 -4.54
CA VAL A 56 2.95 0.89 -4.83
C VAL A 56 3.48 1.75 -5.97
N ASN A 57 2.63 2.03 -6.95
CA ASN A 57 2.86 3.02 -7.99
C ASN A 57 1.53 3.71 -8.33
N SER A 58 1.53 4.68 -9.24
CA SER A 58 0.30 5.40 -9.63
C SER A 58 -0.78 4.54 -10.32
N SER A 59 -0.50 3.26 -10.63
CA SER A 59 -1.51 2.33 -11.16
C SER A 59 -2.20 1.52 -10.07
N GLY A 60 -1.59 1.37 -8.90
CA GLY A 60 -2.19 0.62 -7.80
C GLY A 60 -1.19 0.09 -6.78
N VAL A 61 -1.71 -0.82 -5.96
CA VAL A 61 -1.02 -1.54 -4.89
C VAL A 61 -0.91 -2.99 -5.30
N PHE A 62 0.30 -3.51 -5.36
CA PHE A 62 0.59 -4.90 -5.64
C PHE A 62 1.25 -5.56 -4.43
N LEU A 63 0.61 -6.57 -3.87
CA LEU A 63 1.14 -7.37 -2.77
C LEU A 63 1.73 -8.66 -3.31
N ASP A 64 2.95 -8.96 -2.89
CA ASP A 64 3.77 -10.10 -3.34
C ASP A 64 4.14 -10.97 -2.13
N MET A 65 3.66 -12.22 -2.11
CA MET A 65 4.05 -13.26 -1.14
C MET A 65 4.98 -14.31 -1.77
N GLY A 66 5.47 -14.10 -3.00
CA GLY A 66 6.29 -15.04 -3.76
C GLY A 66 5.48 -16.11 -4.50
N ASP A 67 4.65 -16.87 -3.79
CA ASP A 67 3.76 -17.88 -4.39
C ASP A 67 2.38 -17.31 -4.77
N ARG A 68 2.03 -16.16 -4.21
CA ARG A 68 0.70 -15.56 -4.26
C ARG A 68 0.77 -14.05 -4.31
N ASN A 69 -0.06 -13.47 -5.17
CA ASN A 69 -0.07 -12.05 -5.42
C ASN A 69 -1.49 -11.49 -5.34
N CYS A 70 -1.60 -10.23 -4.93
CA CYS A 70 -2.85 -9.49 -4.93
C CYS A 70 -2.64 -8.11 -5.53
N PHE A 71 -3.68 -7.56 -6.15
CA PHE A 71 -3.67 -6.22 -6.71
C PHE A 71 -4.94 -5.45 -6.31
N SER A 72 -4.74 -4.19 -5.91
CA SER A 72 -5.81 -3.23 -5.63
C SER A 72 -5.52 -1.94 -6.37
N SER A 73 -6.48 -1.43 -7.12
CA SER A 73 -6.40 -0.14 -7.81
C SER A 73 -6.93 1.00 -6.94
N PHE A 74 -6.54 2.22 -7.29
CA PHE A 74 -7.08 3.48 -6.76
C PHE A 74 -7.08 4.53 -7.88
N SER A 75 -7.67 5.69 -7.62
CA SER A 75 -7.96 6.76 -8.59
C SER A 75 -7.04 7.99 -8.44
N VAL A 76 -6.14 7.96 -7.47
CA VAL A 76 -5.10 8.99 -7.25
C VAL A 76 -4.20 9.09 -8.48
N PRO A 77 -4.02 10.29 -9.06
CA PRO A 77 -3.32 10.46 -10.34
C PRO A 77 -1.82 10.21 -10.26
N ARG A 78 -1.20 10.51 -9.12
CA ARG A 78 0.25 10.34 -8.93
C ARG A 78 0.58 9.99 -7.49
N VAL A 79 1.41 8.97 -7.33
CA VAL A 79 2.01 8.57 -6.06
C VAL A 79 3.53 8.48 -6.26
N THR A 80 4.29 9.00 -5.30
CA THR A 80 5.75 9.00 -5.34
C THR A 80 6.35 8.89 -3.95
N GLY A 81 7.67 8.72 -3.88
CA GLY A 81 8.42 8.61 -2.65
C GLY A 81 8.92 9.97 -2.17
N SER A 82 9.74 9.95 -1.12
CA SER A 82 10.26 11.17 -0.51
C SER A 82 11.18 11.99 -1.43
N LYS A 83 11.75 11.39 -2.50
CA LYS A 83 12.56 12.13 -3.48
C LYS A 83 11.70 12.75 -4.58
N GLY A 84 10.43 12.39 -4.70
CA GLY A 84 9.50 12.91 -5.69
C GLY A 84 9.68 12.36 -7.11
N THR A 85 10.66 11.49 -7.33
CA THR A 85 11.01 10.91 -8.65
C THR A 85 10.79 9.40 -8.70
N GLU A 86 10.44 8.78 -7.58
CA GLU A 86 10.20 7.35 -7.51
C GLU A 86 8.89 6.99 -8.21
N GLU A 87 8.98 6.09 -9.18
CA GLU A 87 7.83 5.54 -9.92
C GLU A 87 7.23 4.30 -9.23
N GLN A 88 8.00 3.64 -8.37
CA GLN A 88 7.56 2.50 -7.59
C GLN A 88 8.17 2.55 -6.18
N LEU A 89 7.34 2.26 -5.19
CA LEU A 89 7.69 2.27 -3.77
C LEU A 89 7.51 0.87 -3.20
N ILE A 90 8.39 0.48 -2.28
CA ILE A 90 8.27 -0.79 -1.56
C ILE A 90 7.96 -0.48 -0.09
N LEU A 91 6.79 -0.94 0.36
CA LEU A 91 6.38 -0.93 1.75
C LEU A 91 6.73 -2.29 2.37
N TYR A 92 7.59 -2.25 3.39
CA TYR A 92 8.08 -3.42 4.09
C TYR A 92 7.17 -3.78 5.27
N PRO A 93 7.07 -5.07 5.64
CA PRO A 93 6.33 -5.51 6.82
C PRO A 93 6.85 -4.87 8.12
N ALA A 94 5.97 -4.76 9.12
CA ALA A 94 6.28 -4.18 10.44
C ALA A 94 6.82 -2.74 10.39
N LYS A 95 6.50 -2.00 9.32
CA LYS A 95 6.84 -0.59 9.17
C LYS A 95 5.56 0.24 9.09
N THR A 96 5.70 1.49 9.51
CA THR A 96 4.65 2.49 9.40
C THR A 96 5.06 3.53 8.39
N TYR A 97 4.16 3.87 7.49
CA TYR A 97 4.37 4.87 6.46
C TYR A 97 3.43 6.05 6.66
N ARG A 98 3.94 7.24 6.37
CA ARG A 98 3.14 8.46 6.26
C ARG A 98 2.82 8.69 4.79
N ILE A 99 1.56 8.97 4.51
CA ILE A 99 1.04 9.38 3.21
C ILE A 99 0.61 10.84 3.35
N THR A 100 1.25 11.73 2.59
CA THR A 100 0.96 13.17 2.62
C THR A 100 0.48 13.63 1.25
N HIS A 101 -0.58 14.42 1.24
CA HIS A 101 -1.09 15.03 0.01
C HIS A 101 -0.41 16.37 -0.25
N HIS A 102 0.21 16.47 -1.43
CA HIS A 102 0.87 17.66 -1.92
C HIS A 102 0.23 18.20 -3.20
N ARG A 103 0.50 19.47 -3.44
CA ARG A 103 0.19 20.17 -4.69
C ARG A 103 1.47 20.80 -5.22
N ASP A 104 1.72 20.67 -6.53
CA ASP A 104 2.87 21.32 -7.17
C ASP A 104 2.53 22.77 -7.60
N GLU A 105 3.53 23.50 -8.09
CA GLU A 105 3.38 24.88 -8.56
C GLU A 105 2.42 25.03 -9.74
N ASN A 106 2.21 23.95 -10.52
CA ASN A 106 1.27 23.90 -11.64
C ASN A 106 -0.15 23.55 -11.17
N GLY A 107 -0.34 23.31 -9.88
CA GLY A 107 -1.60 22.95 -9.28
C GLY A 107 -1.95 21.46 -9.37
N ASN A 108 -1.03 20.61 -9.82
CA ASN A 108 -1.25 19.16 -9.88
C ASN A 108 -1.14 18.55 -8.48
N HIS A 109 -2.06 17.64 -8.19
CA HIS A 109 -2.14 16.94 -6.91
C HIS A 109 -1.40 15.61 -6.99
N TYR A 110 -0.68 15.26 -5.92
CA TYR A 110 0.05 14.00 -5.82
C TYR A 110 0.23 13.59 -4.35
N LEU A 111 0.47 12.30 -4.13
CA LEU A 111 0.78 11.77 -2.81
C LEU A 111 2.26 11.45 -2.69
N VAL A 112 2.83 11.76 -1.53
CA VAL A 112 4.17 11.34 -1.12
C VAL A 112 4.04 10.28 -0.03
N ILE A 113 4.66 9.13 -0.23
CA ILE A 113 4.81 8.10 0.81
C ILE A 113 6.22 8.17 1.38
N SER A 114 6.32 8.21 2.71
CA SER A 114 7.59 8.23 3.43
C SER A 114 7.56 7.27 4.62
N LEU A 115 8.70 6.66 4.93
CA LEU A 115 8.83 5.82 6.12
C LEU A 115 8.79 6.71 7.37
N LYS A 116 7.94 6.37 8.34
CA LYS A 116 8.01 7.00 9.67
C LYS A 116 9.19 6.41 10.44
N VAL A 117 10.14 7.28 10.78
CA VAL A 117 11.30 6.98 11.63
C VAL A 117 10.87 6.99 13.10
#